data_AF-A0ABD1T052-F1
#
_entry.id   AF-A0ABD1T052-F1
#
_cell.length_a   1.000
_cell.length_b   1.000
_cell.length_c   1.000
_cell.angle_alpha   90.00
_cell.angle_beta   90.00
_cell.angle_gamma   90.00
#
_symmetry.space_group_name_H-M   'P 1'
#
loop_
_entity.id
_entity.type
_entity.pdbx_description
1 polymer ?
#
loop_
_entity_poly.entity_id
_entity_poly.type
_entity_poly.pdbx_seq_one_letter_code
_entity_poly.pdbx_strand_id
1 'polypeptide(L)'
;MMGWEIAKAMSKKSSKQQSMVLEEDPFVPEVMVVHLTRNFEQPKMEKYDRSSNLVDHLRAFVDLMRLRITPYAIMCKAFLPTLRQEARDWVVTFSPKSIHTFDDFSKQFAT
;
A
#
# COMPACT_ATOMS: atom_id res chain seq x y z
N MET A 1 20.77 37.49 5.16
CA MET A 1 21.26 36.15 5.61
C MET A 1 20.15 35.42 6.40
N MET A 2 18.96 35.20 5.82
CA MET A 2 17.79 34.59 6.52
C MET A 2 17.10 33.45 5.74
N GLY A 3 17.46 33.20 4.48
CA GLY A 3 16.76 32.22 3.63
C GLY A 3 17.12 30.74 3.86
N TRP A 4 18.29 30.44 4.42
CA TRP A 4 18.76 29.06 4.57
C TRP A 4 18.14 28.33 5.77
N GLU A 5 17.83 29.06 6.85
CA GLU A 5 17.15 28.52 8.03
C GLU A 5 15.70 28.10 7.72
N ILE A 6 15.02 28.86 6.86
CA ILE A 6 13.66 28.53 6.39
C ILE A 6 13.70 27.25 5.55
N ALA A 7 14.65 27.12 4.62
CA ALA A 7 14.82 25.90 3.82
C ALA A 7 15.17 24.68 4.69
N LYS A 8 16.02 24.86 5.71
CA LYS A 8 16.39 23.81 6.67
C LYS A 8 15.21 23.38 7.54
N ALA A 9 14.36 24.32 7.96
CA ALA A 9 13.13 24.02 8.70
C ALA A 9 12.11 23.28 7.84
N MET A 10 11.94 23.64 6.56
CA MET A 10 11.05 22.95 5.64
C MET A 10 11.51 21.52 5.32
N SER A 11 12.83 21.31 5.15
CA SER A 11 13.41 19.97 4.97
C SER A 11 13.22 19.08 6.21
N LYS A 12 13.49 19.60 7.41
CA LYS A 12 13.26 18.89 8.68
C LYS A 12 11.78 18.58 8.92
N LYS A 13 10.89 19.52 8.62
CA LYS A 13 9.44 19.35 8.83
C LYS A 13 8.85 18.34 7.84
N SER A 14 9.25 18.38 6.57
CA SER A 14 8.84 17.40 5.57
C SER A 14 9.31 15.98 5.92
N SER A 15 10.59 15.83 6.31
CA SER A 15 11.12 14.53 6.74
C SER A 15 10.43 14.01 8.01
N LYS A 16 10.18 14.87 8.99
CA LYS A 16 9.50 14.48 10.24
C LYS A 16 8.02 14.18 10.04
N GLN A 17 7.32 14.94 9.20
CA GLN A 17 5.91 14.71 8.89
C GLN A 17 5.73 13.46 8.03
N GLN A 18 6.65 13.20 7.08
CA GLN A 18 6.69 11.96 6.32
C GLN A 18 7.03 10.75 7.23
N SER A 19 7.88 10.92 8.26
CA SER A 19 8.12 9.90 9.30
C SER A 19 6.85 9.58 10.08
N MET A 20 6.13 10.61 10.57
CA MET A 20 4.90 10.41 11.35
C MET A 20 3.78 9.74 10.53
N VAL A 21 3.64 10.11 9.25
CA VAL A 21 2.65 9.48 8.35
C VAL A 21 3.04 8.03 8.04
N LEU A 22 4.33 7.74 7.91
CA LEU A 22 4.79 6.37 7.75
C LEU A 22 4.65 5.58 9.04
N GLU A 23 4.90 6.12 10.23
CA GLU A 23 4.81 5.39 11.50
C GLU A 23 3.42 4.80 11.76
N GLU A 24 2.36 5.51 11.37
CA GLU A 24 0.96 5.07 11.49
C GLU A 24 0.51 4.15 10.34
N ASP A 25 1.33 4.00 9.29
CA ASP A 25 0.97 3.20 8.13
C ASP A 25 0.96 1.69 8.47
N PRO A 26 -0.10 0.95 8.12
CA PRO A 26 -0.21 -0.47 8.45
C PRO A 26 0.83 -1.33 7.71
N PHE A 27 1.41 -0.83 6.62
CA PHE A 27 2.50 -1.46 5.90
C PHE A 27 3.85 -1.11 6.50
N VAL A 28 4.76 -2.08 6.54
CA VAL A 28 6.15 -1.84 6.92
C VAL A 28 6.87 -0.93 5.91
N PRO A 29 7.91 -0.18 6.34
CA PRO A 29 8.62 0.75 5.47
C PRO A 29 9.12 0.10 4.18
N GLU A 30 9.55 -1.16 4.21
CA GLU A 30 10.02 -1.92 3.04
C GLU A 30 8.96 -2.02 1.94
N VAL A 31 7.69 -2.22 2.33
CA VAL A 31 6.56 -2.19 1.40
C VAL A 31 6.31 -0.75 0.94
N MET A 32 6.36 0.23 1.84
CA MET A 32 6.08 1.63 1.53
C MET A 32 7.13 2.30 0.64
N VAL A 33 8.37 1.85 0.66
CA VAL A 33 9.46 2.41 -0.14
C VAL A 33 9.75 1.64 -1.42
N VAL A 34 9.12 0.47 -1.63
CA VAL A 34 9.33 -0.30 -2.87
C VAL A 34 8.93 0.52 -4.11
N HIS A 35 9.84 0.64 -5.08
CA HIS A 35 9.56 1.37 -6.30
C HIS A 35 8.84 0.47 -7.30
N LEU A 36 7.73 0.97 -7.84
CA LEU A 36 7.14 0.40 -9.05
C LEU A 36 8.04 0.79 -10.23
N THR A 37 8.42 -0.17 -11.07
CA THR A 37 9.19 0.12 -12.28
C THR A 37 8.36 0.98 -13.23
N ARG A 38 9.01 1.75 -14.11
CA ARG A 38 8.32 2.64 -15.06
C ARG A 38 7.31 1.91 -15.96
N ASN A 39 7.55 0.62 -16.21
CA ASN A 39 6.71 -0.23 -17.06
C ASN A 39 5.73 -1.08 -16.23
N PHE A 40 5.58 -0.79 -14.93
CA PHE A 40 4.60 -1.48 -14.09
C PHE A 40 3.19 -1.10 -14.53
N GLU A 41 2.48 -2.06 -15.10
CA GLU A 41 1.07 -1.90 -15.42
C GLU A 41 0.22 -2.31 -14.22
N GLN A 42 -0.72 -1.44 -13.83
CA GLN A 42 -1.68 -1.79 -12.79
C GLN A 42 -2.55 -2.98 -13.23
N PRO A 43 -2.88 -3.89 -12.29
CA PRO A 43 -3.82 -4.97 -12.55
C PRO A 43 -5.16 -4.42 -13.05
N LYS A 44 -5.57 -4.87 -14.24
CA LYS A 44 -6.88 -4.53 -14.82
C LYS A 44 -7.92 -5.49 -14.29
N MET A 45 -8.60 -5.07 -13.23
CA MET A 45 -9.68 -5.83 -12.59
C MET A 45 -10.72 -4.86 -12.01
N GLU A 46 -11.92 -5.37 -11.80
CA GLU A 46 -12.97 -4.59 -11.13
C GLU A 46 -12.57 -4.23 -9.71
N LYS A 47 -12.99 -3.04 -9.26
CA LYS A 47 -12.64 -2.57 -7.92
C LYS A 47 -13.53 -3.19 -6.86
N TYR A 48 -12.90 -3.78 -5.85
CA TYR A 48 -13.58 -4.37 -4.69
C TYR A 48 -14.06 -3.29 -3.72
N ASP A 49 -15.35 -3.33 -3.40
CA ASP A 49 -16.05 -2.42 -2.49
C ASP A 49 -16.68 -3.13 -1.29
N ARG A 50 -16.33 -4.40 -1.03
CA ARG A 50 -16.96 -5.30 -0.04
C ARG A 50 -18.34 -5.86 -0.39
N SER A 51 -18.92 -5.52 -1.54
CA SER A 51 -20.19 -6.11 -1.98
C SER A 51 -20.04 -7.42 -2.77
N SER A 52 -18.88 -7.63 -3.41
CA SER A 52 -18.58 -8.83 -4.20
C SER A 52 -17.82 -9.88 -3.39
N ASN A 53 -17.56 -11.06 -3.98
CA ASN A 53 -16.84 -12.13 -3.30
C ASN A 53 -15.35 -11.77 -3.14
N LEU A 54 -14.89 -11.60 -1.90
CA LEU A 54 -13.50 -11.28 -1.58
C LEU A 54 -12.51 -12.35 -2.06
N VAL A 55 -12.83 -13.61 -1.87
CA VAL A 55 -11.94 -14.74 -2.19
C VAL A 55 -11.69 -14.78 -3.69
N ASP A 56 -12.72 -14.56 -4.50
CA ASP A 56 -12.58 -14.51 -5.96
C ASP A 56 -11.76 -13.29 -6.41
N HIS A 57 -11.96 -12.13 -5.76
CA HIS A 57 -11.16 -10.93 -6.02
C HIS A 57 -9.68 -11.14 -5.69
N LEU A 58 -9.37 -11.73 -4.52
CA LEU A 58 -7.99 -12.07 -4.12
C LEU A 58 -7.36 -13.07 -5.09
N ARG A 59 -8.09 -14.12 -5.50
CA ARG A 59 -7.60 -15.11 -6.47
C ARG A 59 -7.27 -14.47 -7.81
N ALA A 60 -8.20 -13.69 -8.37
CA ALA A 60 -8.00 -13.01 -9.64
C ALA A 60 -6.78 -12.08 -9.61
N PHE A 61 -6.61 -11.34 -8.51
CA PHE A 61 -5.42 -10.51 -8.30
C PHE A 61 -4.13 -11.33 -8.24
N VAL A 62 -4.10 -12.39 -7.41
CA VAL A 62 -2.91 -13.24 -7.25
C VAL A 62 -2.50 -13.88 -8.57
N ASP A 63 -3.45 -14.34 -9.38
CA ASP A 63 -3.18 -14.93 -10.69
C ASP A 63 -2.55 -13.91 -11.64
N LEU A 64 -3.07 -12.67 -11.69
CA LEU A 64 -2.50 -11.58 -12.48
C LEU A 64 -1.06 -11.24 -12.07
N MET A 65 -0.77 -11.25 -10.77
CA MET A 65 0.54 -10.88 -10.25
C MET A 65 1.57 -12.00 -10.37
N ARG A 66 1.14 -13.27 -10.28
CA ARG A 66 1.99 -14.45 -10.53
C ARG A 66 2.52 -14.49 -11.96
N LEU A 67 1.68 -14.15 -12.95
CA LEU A 67 2.10 -14.04 -14.35
C LEU A 67 3.24 -13.04 -14.56
N ARG A 68 3.38 -12.07 -13.66
CA ARG A 68 4.40 -11.02 -13.70
C ARG A 68 5.58 -11.28 -12.77
N ILE A 69 5.64 -12.44 -12.09
CA ILE A 69 6.68 -12.81 -11.11
C ILE A 69 6.93 -11.65 -10.12
N THR A 70 5.85 -11.10 -9.59
CA THR A 70 5.93 -9.86 -8.81
C THR A 70 6.29 -10.13 -7.34
N PRO A 71 7.28 -9.43 -6.77
CA PRO A 71 7.59 -9.52 -5.34
C PRO A 71 6.40 -9.14 -4.44
N TYR A 72 6.28 -9.78 -3.28
CA TYR A 72 5.15 -9.56 -2.35
C TYR A 72 4.96 -8.10 -1.94
N ALA A 73 6.05 -7.35 -1.73
CA ALA A 73 5.98 -5.92 -1.41
C ALA A 73 5.31 -5.10 -2.54
N ILE A 74 5.57 -5.45 -3.80
CA ILE A 74 4.92 -4.82 -4.96
C ILE A 74 3.45 -5.29 -5.04
N MET A 75 3.15 -6.55 -4.71
CA MET A 75 1.76 -7.03 -4.66
C MET A 75 0.91 -6.23 -3.68
N CYS A 76 1.40 -5.93 -2.48
CA CYS A 76 0.69 -5.07 -1.52
C CYS A 76 0.31 -3.71 -2.13
N LYS A 77 1.28 -3.00 -2.71
CA LYS A 77 1.04 -1.71 -3.37
C LYS A 77 0.11 -1.80 -4.57
N ALA A 78 0.26 -2.86 -5.36
CA ALA A 78 -0.55 -3.09 -6.56
C ALA A 78 -2.00 -3.47 -6.23
N PHE A 79 -2.25 -4.00 -5.03
CA PHE A 79 -3.59 -4.37 -4.58
C PHE A 79 -4.43 -3.16 -4.14
N LEU A 80 -3.83 -2.20 -3.43
CA LEU A 80 -4.50 -0.99 -2.97
C LEU A 80 -5.36 -0.26 -4.02
N PRO A 81 -4.90 -0.03 -5.27
CA PRO A 81 -5.73 0.65 -6.28
C PRO A 81 -6.94 -0.19 -6.75
N THR A 82 -6.94 -1.50 -6.50
CA THR A 82 -8.07 -2.41 -6.78
C THR A 82 -9.18 -2.30 -5.73
N LEU A 83 -8.96 -1.57 -4.64
CA LEU A 83 -9.97 -1.32 -3.61
C LEU A 83 -10.74 -0.02 -3.91
N ARG A 84 -11.97 0.10 -3.41
CA ARG A 84 -12.75 1.34 -3.38
C ARG A 84 -13.69 1.39 -2.16
N GLN A 85 -14.15 2.59 -1.80
CA GLN A 85 -15.15 2.80 -0.75
C GLN A 85 -14.73 2.12 0.56
N GLU A 86 -15.64 1.43 1.24
CA GLU A 86 -15.45 0.76 2.53
C GLU A 86 -14.22 -0.16 2.57
N ALA A 87 -13.86 -0.77 1.44
CA ALA A 87 -12.66 -1.59 1.34
C ALA A 87 -11.36 -0.79 1.54
N ARG A 88 -11.30 0.47 1.10
CA ARG A 88 -10.13 1.34 1.33
C ARG A 88 -10.06 1.80 2.77
N ASP A 89 -11.20 2.20 3.32
CA ASP A 89 -11.30 2.72 4.67
C ASP A 89 -10.91 1.64 5.69
N TRP A 90 -11.23 0.39 5.38
CA TRP A 90 -10.86 -0.74 6.24
C TRP A 90 -9.34 -0.97 6.33
N VAL A 91 -8.57 -0.74 5.26
CA VAL A 91 -7.10 -0.88 5.33
C VAL A 91 -6.51 0.10 6.36
N VAL A 92 -7.09 1.29 6.50
CA VAL A 92 -6.61 2.32 7.45
C VAL A 92 -6.83 1.89 8.90
N THR A 93 -7.74 0.94 9.16
CA THR A 93 -8.00 0.45 10.52
C THR A 93 -7.02 -0.65 10.95
N PHE A 94 -6.15 -1.11 10.07
CA PHE A 94 -5.16 -2.13 10.40
C PHE A 94 -4.11 -1.59 11.36
N SER A 95 -3.56 -2.46 12.20
CA SER A 95 -2.52 -2.04 13.15
C SER A 95 -1.29 -1.53 12.40
N PRO A 96 -0.68 -0.41 12.84
CA PRO A 96 0.53 0.10 12.24
C PRO A 96 1.60 -0.98 12.12
N LYS A 97 2.29 -1.02 10.97
CA LYS A 97 3.41 -1.93 10.73
C LYS A 97 3.11 -3.43 10.85
N SER A 98 1.84 -3.82 10.75
CA SER A 98 1.44 -5.23 10.82
C SER A 98 1.52 -5.98 9.49
N ILE A 99 1.62 -5.29 8.36
CA ILE A 99 1.65 -5.89 7.02
C ILE A 99 3.08 -5.92 6.48
N HIS A 100 3.71 -7.09 6.54
CA HIS A 100 5.05 -7.34 5.98
C HIS A 100 4.98 -7.92 4.57
N THR A 101 3.95 -8.72 4.29
CA THR A 101 3.77 -9.44 3.04
C THR A 101 2.33 -9.32 2.53
N PHE A 102 2.09 -9.76 1.29
CA PHE A 102 0.74 -9.83 0.74
C PHE A 102 -0.12 -10.88 1.45
N ASP A 103 0.48 -11.91 2.03
CA ASP A 103 -0.22 -12.92 2.81
C ASP A 103 -0.76 -12.34 4.13
N ASP A 104 0.06 -11.53 4.83
CA ASP A 104 -0.38 -10.81 6.04
C ASP A 104 -1.55 -9.87 5.72
N PHE A 105 -1.42 -9.13 4.61
CA PHE A 105 -2.50 -8.27 4.12
C PHE A 105 -3.78 -9.08 3.88
N SER A 106 -3.68 -10.17 3.11
CA SER A 106 -4.84 -10.98 2.70
C SER A 106 -5.56 -11.61 3.89
N LYS A 107 -4.83 -12.04 4.92
CA LYS A 107 -5.40 -12.61 6.15
C LYS A 107 -6.17 -11.56 6.96
N GLN A 108 -5.56 -10.40 7.20
CA GLN A 108 -6.24 -9.32 7.93
C GLN A 108 -7.47 -8.82 7.16
N PHE A 109 -7.34 -8.71 5.84
CA PHE A 109 -8.40 -8.27 4.95
C PHE A 109 -9.51 -9.31 4.73
N ALA A 110 -9.38 -10.52 5.26
CA ALA A 110 -10.43 -11.55 5.22
C ALA A 110 -11.17 -11.71 6.56
N THR A 111 -10.88 -10.86 7.55
CA THR A 111 -11.47 -10.92 8.91
C THR A 111 -12.76 -10.12 9.00
#